data_AF-A0A4V6PDK9-F1
#
_entry.id   AF-A0A4V6PDK9-F1
#
_cell.length_a   1.000
_cell.length_b   1.000
_cell.length_c   1.000
_cell.angle_alpha   90.00
_cell.angle_beta   90.00
_cell.angle_gamma   90.00
#
_symmetry.space_group_name_H-M   'P 1'
#
loop_
_entity.id
_entity.type
_entity.pdbx_description
1 polymer ?
#
loop_
_entity_poly.entity_id
_entity_poly.type
_entity_poly.pdbx_seq_one_letter_code
_entity_poly.pdbx_strand_id
1 'polypeptide(L)'
;MGARYALAVAAVGGLLFVASLVGSVAYTRYVAEQSAQQQAEERHRQDLLWCSLLGRLDQTDQPATTERGRAVQRDIHQLRQDLGCEGR
;
A
#
# COMPACT_ATOMS: atom_id res chain seq x y z
N MET A 1 -12.87 4.49 56.82
CA MET A 1 -13.06 5.23 55.55
C MET A 1 -12.17 4.74 54.40
N GLY A 2 -10.99 4.14 54.63
CA GLY A 2 -10.03 3.79 53.54
C GLY A 2 -10.48 2.76 52.50
N ALA A 3 -11.30 1.76 52.84
CA ALA A 3 -11.66 0.68 51.90
C ALA A 3 -12.52 1.15 50.70
N ARG A 4 -13.39 2.15 50.90
CA ARG A 4 -14.23 2.70 49.81
C ARG A 4 -13.43 3.53 48.82
N TYR A 5 -12.42 4.27 49.31
CA TYR A 5 -11.50 5.02 48.45
C TYR A 5 -10.58 4.09 47.65
N ALA A 6 -10.07 3.02 48.25
CA ALA A 6 -9.25 2.04 47.54
C ALA A 6 -9.99 1.37 46.39
N LEU A 7 -11.25 0.97 46.60
CA LEU A 7 -12.11 0.42 45.55
C LEU A 7 -12.40 1.44 44.44
N ALA A 8 -12.66 2.70 44.79
CA ALA A 8 -12.88 3.75 43.80
C ALA A 8 -11.63 4.00 42.93
N VAL A 9 -10.45 4.06 43.55
CA VAL A 9 -9.17 4.25 42.82
C VAL A 9 -8.87 3.05 41.92
N ALA A 10 -9.10 1.83 42.40
CA ALA A 10 -8.92 0.62 41.59
C ALA A 10 -9.88 0.57 40.39
N ALA A 11 -11.14 0.96 40.59
CA ALA A 11 -12.14 1.01 39.53
C ALA A 11 -11.81 2.08 38.48
N VAL A 12 -11.42 3.28 38.90
CA VAL A 12 -11.02 4.37 37.99
C VAL A 12 -9.73 4.01 37.25
N GLY A 13 -8.73 3.45 37.94
CA GLY A 13 -7.49 3.00 37.32
C GLY A 13 -7.72 1.90 36.27
N GLY A 14 -8.57 0.93 36.59
CA GLY A 14 -8.98 -0.11 35.64
C GLY A 14 -9.69 0.46 34.41
N LEU A 15 -10.63 1.39 34.60
CA LEU A 15 -11.32 2.06 33.49
C LEU A 15 -10.37 2.83 32.58
N LEU A 16 -9.42 3.58 33.15
CA LEU A 16 -8.43 4.33 32.39
C LEU A 16 -7.51 3.40 31.59
N PHE A 17 -7.11 2.27 32.17
CA PHE A 17 -6.30 1.28 31.48
C PHE A 17 -7.03 0.68 30.27
N VAL A 18 -8.30 0.30 30.45
CA VAL A 18 -9.14 -0.21 29.35
C VAL A 18 -9.34 0.85 28.27
N ALA A 19 -9.62 2.10 28.65
CA ALA A 19 -9.76 3.20 27.69
C ALA A 19 -8.48 3.43 26.88
N SER A 20 -7.30 3.34 27.52
CA SER A 20 -6.00 3.44 26.84
C SER A 20 -5.78 2.32 25.83
N LEU A 21 -6.16 1.08 26.17
CA LEU A 21 -6.05 -0.06 25.26
C LEU A 21 -6.97 0.11 24.04
N VAL A 22 -8.23 0.48 24.26
CA VAL A 22 -9.19 0.71 23.17
C VAL A 22 -8.72 1.85 22.26
N GLY A 23 -8.24 2.96 22.83
CA GLY A 23 -7.69 4.09 22.07
C GLY A 23 -6.50 3.67 21.20
N SER A 24 -5.59 2.86 21.74
CA SER A 24 -4.41 2.37 21.03
C SER A 24 -4.77 1.44 19.86
N VAL A 25 -5.76 0.56 20.06
CA VAL A 25 -6.26 -0.34 19.00
C VAL A 25 -7.00 0.44 17.91
N ALA A 26 -7.84 1.40 18.28
CA ALA A 26 -8.53 2.26 17.32
C ALA A 26 -7.54 3.08 16.49
N TYR A 27 -6.52 3.65 17.15
CA TYR A 27 -5.47 4.43 16.49
C TYR A 27 -4.67 3.58 15.50
N THR A 28 -4.24 2.37 15.89
CA THR A 28 -3.49 1.48 14.98
C THR A 28 -4.31 1.07 13.76
N ARG A 29 -5.61 0.82 13.90
CA ARG A 29 -6.51 0.55 12.75
C ARG A 29 -6.60 1.75 11.81
N TYR A 30 -6.80 2.95 12.37
CA TYR A 30 -6.88 4.18 11.59
C TYR A 30 -5.59 4.45 10.81
N VAL A 31 -4.43 4.31 11.46
CA VAL A 31 -3.13 4.47 10.81
C VAL A 31 -2.88 3.39 9.77
N ALA A 32 -3.29 2.15 10.01
CA ALA A 32 -3.17 1.07 9.03
C ALA A 32 -3.98 1.38 7.76
N GLU A 33 -5.21 1.86 7.88
CA GLU A 33 -6.05 2.25 6.75
C GLU A 33 -5.45 3.43 5.97
N GLN A 34 -4.97 4.46 6.66
CA GLN A 34 -4.29 5.59 6.00
C GLN A 34 -2.99 5.16 5.31
N SER A 35 -2.19 4.32 5.96
CA SER A 35 -0.93 3.83 5.39
C SER A 35 -1.17 2.95 4.17
N ALA A 36 -2.26 2.17 4.14
CA ALA A 36 -2.62 1.36 2.97
C ALA A 36 -2.97 2.24 1.76
N GLN A 37 -3.68 3.35 1.98
CA GLN A 37 -3.99 4.31 0.92
C GLN A 37 -2.72 5.00 0.40
N GLN A 38 -1.85 5.45 1.30
CA GLN A 38 -0.57 6.07 0.93
C GLN A 38 0.33 5.10 0.16
N GLN A 39 0.42 3.84 0.60
CA GLN A 39 1.17 2.81 -0.12
C GLN A 39 0.58 2.50 -1.50
N ALA A 40 -0.75 2.52 -1.65
CA ALA A 40 -1.40 2.33 -2.94
C ALA A 40 -1.07 3.49 -3.90
N GLU A 41 -1.12 4.74 -3.42
CA GLU A 41 -0.73 5.91 -4.21
C GLU A 41 0.76 5.91 -4.56
N GLU A 42 1.64 5.54 -3.64
CA GLU A 42 3.08 5.43 -3.89
C GLU A 42 3.40 4.33 -4.90
N ARG A 43 2.77 3.16 -4.80
CA ARG A 43 2.88 2.10 -5.81
C ARG A 43 2.41 2.59 -7.16
N HIS A 44 1.26 3.25 -7.22
CA HIS A 44 0.77 3.82 -8.47
C HIS A 44 1.75 4.84 -9.07
N ARG A 45 2.37 5.71 -8.25
CA ARG A 45 3.42 6.63 -8.71
C ARG A 45 4.66 5.89 -9.22
N GLN A 46 5.07 4.81 -8.57
CA GLN A 46 6.17 3.98 -9.03
C GLN A 46 5.84 3.31 -10.37
N ASP A 47 4.64 2.74 -10.51
CA ASP A 47 4.15 2.13 -11.74
C ASP A 47 4.14 3.14 -12.90
N LEU A 48 3.76 4.39 -12.65
CA LEU A 48 3.83 5.47 -13.63
C LEU A 48 5.26 5.79 -14.10
N LEU A 49 6.27 5.67 -13.23
CA LEU A 49 7.68 5.84 -13.64
C LEU A 49 8.10 4.72 -14.59
N TRP A 50 7.65 3.49 -14.32
CA TRP A 50 7.90 2.33 -15.16
C TRP A 50 7.26 2.47 -16.55
N CYS A 51 6.11 3.15 -16.68
CA CYS A 51 5.49 3.39 -17.99
C CYS A 51 6.45 3.97 -19.03
N SER A 52 7.31 4.93 -18.64
CA SER A 52 8.28 5.56 -19.55
C SER A 52 9.37 4.59 -20.04
N LEU A 53 9.73 3.61 -19.20
CA LEU A 53 10.74 2.61 -19.51
C LEU A 53 10.14 1.48 -20.34
N LEU A 54 8.93 1.03 -19.96
CA LEU A 54 8.17 0.02 -20.71
C LEU A 54 7.81 0.52 -22.11
N GLY A 55 7.40 1.78 -22.26
CA GLY A 55 7.13 2.37 -23.57
C GLY A 55 8.34 2.36 -24.50
N ARG A 56 9.55 2.61 -23.97
CA ARG A 56 10.80 2.54 -24.74
C ARG A 56 11.18 1.11 -25.13
N LEU A 57 10.87 0.13 -24.29
CA LEU A 57 11.13 -1.29 -24.57
C LEU A 57 10.12 -1.89 -25.55
N ASP A 58 8.88 -1.39 -25.54
CA ASP A 58 7.80 -1.81 -26.45
C ASP A 58 8.03 -1.24 -27.87
N GLN A 59 8.41 0.04 -27.96
CA GLN A 59 8.67 0.77 -29.21
C GLN A 59 10.11 0.59 -29.75
N THR A 60 10.66 -0.62 -29.68
CA THR A 60 11.98 -0.87 -30.28
C THR A 60 11.89 -0.87 -31.81
N ASP A 61 12.72 -0.07 -32.48
CA ASP A 61 12.82 0.01 -33.95
C ASP A 61 13.09 -1.35 -34.62
N GLN A 62 13.63 -2.31 -33.86
CA GLN A 62 13.85 -3.68 -34.30
C GLN A 62 12.96 -4.63 -33.48
N PRO A 63 11.94 -5.25 -34.10
CA PRO A 63 11.17 -6.28 -33.43
C PRO A 63 12.04 -7.49 -33.11
N ALA A 64 11.76 -8.15 -32.00
CA ALA A 64 12.54 -9.31 -31.59
C ALA A 64 12.44 -10.45 -32.62
N THR A 65 13.59 -10.97 -33.04
CA THR A 65 13.66 -12.04 -34.07
C THR A 65 13.64 -13.44 -33.47
N THR A 66 14.07 -13.57 -32.21
CA THR A 66 14.05 -14.84 -31.48
C THR A 66 12.67 -15.10 -30.87
N GLU A 67 12.29 -16.38 -30.75
CA GLU A 67 11.02 -16.76 -30.12
C GLU A 67 10.91 -16.24 -28.69
N ARG A 68 12.00 -16.37 -27.91
CA ARG A 68 12.09 -15.83 -26.56
C ARG A 68 11.94 -14.30 -26.53
N GLY A 69 12.57 -13.60 -27.47
CA GLY A 69 12.46 -12.15 -27.54
C GLY A 69 11.05 -11.69 -27.90
N ARG A 70 10.34 -12.40 -28.80
CA ARG A 70 8.93 -12.13 -29.11
C ARG A 70 8.01 -12.36 -27.91
N ALA A 71 8.29 -13.39 -27.10
CA ALA A 71 7.56 -13.61 -25.86
C ALA A 71 7.76 -12.44 -24.90
N VAL A 72 9.01 -12.04 -24.64
CA VAL A 72 9.33 -10.89 -23.77
C VAL A 72 8.69 -9.59 -24.28
N GLN A 73 8.71 -9.33 -25.60
CA GLN A 73 8.10 -8.14 -26.17
C GLN A 73 6.58 -8.12 -25.97
N ARG A 74 5.90 -9.28 -26.09
CA ARG A 74 4.47 -9.40 -25.75
C ARG A 74 4.20 -9.20 -24.27
N ASP A 75 5.03 -9.76 -23.40
CA ASP A 75 4.87 -9.61 -21.94
C ASP A 75 5.03 -8.14 -21.53
N ILE A 76 5.97 -7.41 -22.14
CA ILE A 76 6.17 -5.97 -21.93
C ILE A 76 4.96 -5.17 -22.44
N HIS A 77 4.46 -5.50 -23.63
CA HIS A 77 3.27 -4.87 -24.19
C HIS A 77 2.05 -5.07 -23.28
N GLN A 78 1.84 -6.29 -22.78
CA GLN A 78 0.73 -6.61 -21.89
C GLN A 78 0.87 -5.94 -20.53
N LEU A 79 2.07 -5.92 -19.95
CA LEU A 79 2.36 -5.20 -18.71
C LEU A 79 2.05 -3.70 -18.83
N ARG A 80 2.30 -3.11 -19.99
CA ARG A 80 1.99 -1.71 -20.28
C ARG A 80 0.47 -1.45 -20.27
N GLN A 81 -0.33 -2.41 -20.74
CA GLN A 81 -1.80 -2.33 -20.71
C GLN A 81 -2.34 -2.47 -19.28
N ASP A 82 -1.84 -3.46 -18.54
CA ASP A 82 -2.25 -3.72 -17.16
C ASP A 82 -1.98 -2.52 -16.23
N LEU A 83 -0.87 -1.80 -16.46
CA LEU A 83 -0.52 -0.59 -15.72
C LEU A 83 -1.19 0.69 -16.27
N GLY A 84 -1.98 0.61 -17.35
CA GLY A 84 -2.68 1.76 -17.94
C GLY A 84 -1.77 2.78 -18.60
N CYS A 85 -0.62 2.34 -19.14
CA CYS A 85 0.39 3.20 -19.75
C CYS A 85 0.13 3.49 -21.26
N GLU A 86 -1.06 3.18 -21.78
CA GLU A 86 -1.42 3.42 -23.18
C GLU A 86 -1.74 4.91 -23.43
N GLY A 87 -0.99 5.58 -24.31
CA GLY A 87 -1.28 6.96 -24.73
C GLY A 87 -0.45 8.09 -24.11
N ARG A 88 0.62 7.79 -23.36
CA ARG A 88 1.67 8.74 -22.97
C ARG A 88 3.03 8.38 -23.55
#